data_AF-A0A387GNE0-F1
#
_entry.id   AF-A0A387GNE0-F1
#
_cell.length_a   1.000
_cell.length_b   1.000
_cell.length_c   1.000
_cell.angle_alpha   90.00
_cell.angle_beta   90.00
_cell.angle_gamma   90.00
#
_symmetry.space_group_name_H-M   'P 1'
#
loop_
_entity.id
_entity.type
_entity.pdbx_description
1 polymer ?
#
loop_
_entity_poly.entity_id
_entity_poly.type
_entity_poly.pdbx_seq_one_letter_code
_entity_poly.pdbx_strand_id
1 'polypeptide(L)'
;MAWINFDGGSTIGHQGSECGIILLDEEHSDGARVTLERCVRVPFAITCGLYGSMAHTVFIGSEQEALDTFHAIKTNLDALIAI
;
A
#
# COMPACT_ATOMS: atom_id res chain seq x y z
N MET A 1 -9.73 3.13 -14.59
CA MET A 1 -8.30 2.76 -14.65
C MET A 1 -8.07 1.67 -13.61
N ALA A 2 -6.96 0.94 -13.66
CA ALA A 2 -6.79 -0.28 -12.87
C ALA A 2 -5.53 -0.21 -12.01
N TRP A 3 -5.68 -0.64 -10.76
CA TRP A 3 -4.56 -0.99 -9.89
C TRP A 3 -3.84 -2.21 -10.46
N ILE A 4 -2.52 -2.15 -10.52
CA ILE A 4 -1.65 -3.23 -10.99
C ILE A 4 -0.52 -3.45 -9.99
N ASN A 5 0.12 -4.62 -10.02
CA ASN A 5 1.30 -4.85 -9.20
C ASN A 5 2.41 -3.86 -9.58
N PHE A 6 2.96 -3.18 -8.58
CA PHE A 6 4.09 -2.27 -8.75
C PHE A 6 5.30 -3.04 -9.29
N ASP A 7 5.96 -2.48 -10.30
CA ASP A 7 7.15 -3.09 -10.96
C ASP A 7 6.94 -4.58 -11.32
N GLY A 8 5.74 -4.93 -11.79
CA GLY A 8 5.39 -6.30 -12.16
C GLY A 8 5.38 -7.29 -10.98
N GLY A 9 5.35 -6.80 -9.74
CA GLY A 9 5.38 -7.60 -8.52
C GLY A 9 6.79 -7.98 -8.06
N SER A 10 7.84 -7.35 -8.59
CA SER A 10 9.24 -7.64 -8.23
C SER A 10 9.55 -7.34 -6.75
N THR A 11 8.76 -6.47 -6.11
CA THR A 11 8.94 -6.02 -4.72
C THR A 11 8.35 -6.99 -3.70
N ILE A 12 7.45 -7.88 -4.09
CA ILE A 12 6.79 -8.82 -3.17
C ILE A 12 7.83 -9.76 -2.55
N GLY A 13 7.78 -9.89 -1.22
CA GLY A 13 8.75 -10.68 -0.46
C GLY A 13 10.06 -9.94 -0.11
N HIS A 14 10.28 -8.74 -0.65
CA HIS A 14 11.40 -7.89 -0.24
C HIS A 14 11.04 -7.00 0.95
N GLN A 15 12.07 -6.39 1.53
CA GLN A 15 11.90 -5.45 2.64
C GLN A 15 11.32 -4.12 2.13
N GLY A 16 10.26 -3.64 2.76
CA GLY A 16 9.65 -2.34 2.47
C GLY A 16 10.17 -1.20 3.36
N SER A 17 9.52 -0.04 3.25
CA SER A 17 9.96 1.19 3.92
C SER A 17 9.80 1.13 5.44
N GLU A 18 8.82 0.37 5.92
CA GLU A 18 8.57 0.18 7.36
C GLU A 18 9.36 -1.01 7.94
N CYS A 19 10.37 -1.48 7.21
CA CYS A 19 11.23 -2.61 7.54
C CYS A 19 10.48 -3.94 7.72
N GLY A 20 9.28 -4.07 7.13
CA GLY A 20 8.56 -5.32 7.03
C GLY A 20 8.79 -6.03 5.69
N ILE A 21 8.21 -7.22 5.55
CA ILE A 21 8.17 -7.95 4.29
C ILE A 21 6.93 -7.53 3.50
N ILE A 22 7.12 -7.07 2.28
CA ILE A 22 6.03 -6.66 1.39
C ILE A 22 5.16 -7.86 1.04
N LEU A 23 3.86 -7.75 1.34
CA LEU A 23 2.84 -8.74 1.01
C LEU A 23 2.05 -8.36 -0.24
N LEU A 24 1.69 -7.07 -0.36
CA LEU A 24 0.98 -6.49 -1.50
C LEU A 24 1.62 -5.15 -1.83
N ASP A 25 1.75 -4.87 -3.11
CA ASP A 25 2.33 -3.60 -3.58
C ASP A 25 1.74 -3.29 -4.95
N GLU A 26 0.86 -2.30 -4.96
CA GLU A 26 0.08 -1.96 -6.15
C GLU A 26 0.17 -0.48 -6.45
N GLU A 27 0.21 -0.17 -7.73
CA GLU A 27 0.17 1.20 -8.24
C GLU A 27 -1.01 1.42 -9.17
N HIS A 28 -1.48 2.66 -9.18
CA HIS A 28 -2.46 3.17 -10.11
C HIS A 28 -1.77 4.01 -11.18
N SER A 29 -2.20 3.88 -12.43
CA SER A 29 -1.61 4.59 -13.59
C SER A 29 -1.63 6.12 -13.46
N ASP A 30 -2.54 6.65 -12.64
CA ASP A 30 -2.67 8.09 -12.37
C ASP A 30 -1.78 8.56 -11.20
N GLY A 31 -0.80 7.75 -10.78
CA GLY A 31 0.27 8.18 -9.89
C GLY A 31 0.01 7.96 -8.40
N ALA A 32 -0.75 6.92 -8.05
CA ALA A 32 -0.93 6.48 -6.66
C ALA A 32 -0.25 5.12 -6.42
N ARG A 33 0.18 4.84 -5.20
CA ARG A 33 0.72 3.54 -4.79
C ARG A 33 0.27 3.19 -3.38
N VAL A 34 0.02 1.90 -3.15
CA VAL A 34 -0.28 1.33 -1.82
C VAL A 34 0.55 0.07 -1.62
N THR A 35 1.23 -0.01 -0.49
CA THR A 35 2.08 -1.13 -0.10
C THR A 35 1.64 -1.64 1.27
N LEU A 36 1.39 -2.95 1.40
CA LEU A 36 1.15 -3.64 2.67
C LEU A 36 2.39 -4.44 3.05
N GLU A 37 2.93 -4.19 4.23
CA GLU A 37 4.07 -4.88 4.81
C GLU A 37 3.66 -5.67 6.06
N ARG A 38 4.20 -6.88 6.24
CA ARG A 38 4.18 -7.61 7.51
C ARG A 38 5.43 -7.26 8.31
N CYS A 39 5.24 -6.67 9.48
CA CYS A 39 6.32 -6.12 10.31
C CYS A 39 6.48 -6.92 11.62
N VAL A 40 7.62 -6.73 12.31
CA VAL A 40 7.93 -7.46 13.57
C VAL A 40 7.41 -6.73 14.82
N ARG A 41 7.48 -5.39 14.85
CA ARG A 41 7.11 -4.58 16.01
C ARG A 41 5.64 -4.14 16.02
N VAL A 42 5.14 -3.86 14.83
CA VAL A 42 3.73 -3.64 14.51
C VAL A 42 3.35 -4.78 13.56
N PRO A 43 2.21 -5.48 13.69
CA PRO A 43 1.97 -6.66 12.86
C PRO A 43 1.90 -6.35 11.36
N PHE A 44 1.26 -5.23 11.00
CA PHE A 44 1.12 -4.78 9.63
C PHE A 44 1.30 -3.27 9.52
N ALA A 45 1.92 -2.83 8.43
CA ALA A 45 2.01 -1.43 8.04
C ALA A 45 1.48 -1.29 6.62
N ILE A 46 0.64 -0.27 6.39
CA ILE A 46 0.16 0.08 5.06
C ILE A 46 0.64 1.48 4.74
N THR A 47 1.51 1.59 3.75
CA THR A 47 2.01 2.86 3.23
C THR A 47 1.26 3.17 1.95
N CYS A 48 0.69 4.37 1.84
CA CYS A 48 0.06 4.84 0.63
C CYS A 48 0.52 6.24 0.26
N GLY A 49 0.46 6.59 -1.02
CA GLY A 49 0.89 7.90 -1.46
C GLY A 49 0.43 8.27 -2.85
N LEU A 50 0.53 9.57 -3.12
CA LEU A 50 0.42 10.20 -4.42
C LEU A 50 1.81 10.68 -4.83
N TYR A 51 2.31 10.21 -5.96
CA TYR A 51 3.66 10.51 -6.41
C TYR A 51 3.89 12.02 -6.51
N GLY A 52 4.98 12.49 -5.89
CA GLY A 52 5.36 13.91 -5.85
C GLY A 52 4.52 14.79 -4.91
N SER A 53 3.55 14.23 -4.19
CA SER A 53 2.64 14.98 -3.32
C SER A 53 2.74 14.56 -1.85
N MET A 54 2.32 13.33 -1.54
CA MET A 54 2.25 12.86 -0.14
C MET A 54 2.48 11.36 -0.02
N ALA A 55 2.94 10.95 1.16
CA ALA A 55 2.92 9.57 1.61
C ALA A 55 2.40 9.53 3.05
N HIS A 56 1.65 8.49 3.38
CA HIS A 56 1.08 8.26 4.70
C HIS A 56 1.15 6.77 5.04
N THR A 57 1.39 6.48 6.31
CA THR A 57 1.50 5.11 6.82
C THR A 57 0.54 4.90 7.98
N VAL A 58 -0.24 3.82 7.92
CA VAL A 58 -1.10 3.35 9.02
C VAL A 58 -0.61 1.99 9.52
N PHE A 59 -0.80 1.74 10.81
CA PHE A 59 -0.38 0.50 11.47
C PHE A 59 -1.59 -0.27 11.97
N ILE A 60 -1.63 -1.57 11.68
CA ILE A 60 -2.78 -2.44 11.92
C ILE A 60 -2.35 -3.68 12.72
N GLY A 61 -3.21 -4.11 13.65
CA GLY A 61 -2.92 -5.23 14.55
C GLY A 61 -3.29 -6.62 14.01
N SER A 62 -4.18 -6.70 13.02
CA SER A 62 -4.68 -7.98 12.49
C SER A 62 -4.58 -8.06 10.97
N GLU A 63 -4.41 -9.26 10.44
CA GLU A 63 -4.26 -9.48 8.99
C GLU A 63 -5.55 -9.15 8.23
N GLN A 64 -6.71 -9.55 8.75
CA GLN A 64 -7.99 -9.29 8.12
C GLN A 64 -8.26 -7.77 8.03
N GLU A 65 -8.07 -7.04 9.13
CA GLU A 65 -8.23 -5.59 9.14
C GLU A 65 -7.22 -4.90 8.20
N ALA A 66 -6.00 -5.44 8.07
CA ALA A 66 -4.99 -4.90 7.17
C ALA A 66 -5.41 -5.04 5.70
N LEU A 67 -5.96 -6.20 5.32
CA LEU A 67 -6.49 -6.41 3.97
C LEU A 67 -7.71 -5.53 3.67
N ASP A 68 -8.63 -5.41 4.62
CA ASP A 68 -9.81 -4.56 4.48
C ASP A 68 -9.41 -3.08 4.36
N THR A 69 -8.46 -2.64 5.18
CA THR A 69 -7.92 -1.27 5.16
C THR A 69 -7.16 -1.00 3.86
N PHE A 70 -6.39 -1.96 3.34
CA PHE A 70 -5.68 -1.83 2.06
C PHE A 70 -6.66 -1.58 0.91
N HIS A 71 -7.75 -2.34 0.82
CA HIS A 71 -8.79 -2.13 -0.19
C HIS A 71 -9.54 -0.80 -0.02
N ALA A 72 -9.82 -0.40 1.23
CA ALA A 72 -10.46 0.88 1.53
C ALA A 72 -9.57 2.06 1.11
N ILE A 73 -8.26 2.00 1.38
CA ILE A 73 -7.29 3.02 0.97
C ILE A 73 -7.25 3.15 -0.55
N LYS A 74 -7.19 2.04 -1.29
CA LYS A 74 -7.23 2.06 -2.77
C LYS A 74 -8.47 2.79 -3.28
N THR A 75 -9.64 2.44 -2.73
CA THR A 75 -10.93 3.07 -3.09
C THR A 75 -10.93 4.57 -2.80
N ASN A 76 -10.36 4.98 -1.65
CA ASN A 76 -10.26 6.40 -1.29
C ASN A 76 -9.27 7.15 -2.19
N LEU A 77 -8.16 6.53 -2.58
CA LEU A 77 -7.20 7.12 -3.52
C LEU A 77 -7.79 7.26 -4.91
N ASP A 78 -8.58 6.29 -5.39
CA ASP A 78 -9.31 6.41 -6.66
C ASP A 78 -10.20 7.65 -6.70
N ALA A 79 -10.82 8.03 -5.57
CA ALA A 79 -11.62 9.24 -5.47
C ALA A 79 -10.78 10.54 -5.44
N LEU A 80 -9.55 10.47 -4.92
CA LEU A 80 -8.65 11.64 -4.81
C LEU A 80 -7.91 11.93 -6.12
N ILE A 81 -7.52 10.90 -6.88
CA ILE A 81 -6.79 11.05 -8.15
C ILE A 81 -7.70 11.43 -9.33
N ALA A 82 -9.02 11.35 -9.15
CA ALA A 82 -10.00 11.78 -10.15
C ALA A 82 -10.21 13.31 -10.22
N ILE A 83 -9.43 14.09 -9.45
CA ILE A 83 -9.52 15.56 -9.33
C ILE A 83 -8.32 16.19 -10.03
#